data_AF-A0A929FGV6-F1
#
_entry.id   AF-A0A929FGV6-F1
#
_cell.length_a   1.000
_cell.length_b   1.000
_cell.length_c   1.000
_cell.angle_alpha   90.00
_cell.angle_beta   90.00
_cell.angle_gamma   90.00
#
_symmetry.space_group_name_H-M   'P 1'
#
loop_
_entity.id
_entity.type
_entity.pdbx_description
1 polymer ?
#
loop_
_entity_poly.entity_id
_entity_poly.type
_entity_poly.pdbx_seq_one_letter_code
_entity_poly.pdbx_strand_id
1 'polypeptide(L)'
;MTIGDNGSGIPAQIQAQIFDPFFTTKPVGQGTGMGLSICYQIVTEKHGGELLVQSEPNQGTQFIIKLPIRQTTPTSSSHSS
;
A
#
# COMPACT_ATOMS: atom_id res chain seq x y z
N MET A 1 -12.45 2.36 0.43
CA MET A 1 -12.48 2.51 1.91
C MET A 1 -11.24 3.28 2.34
N THR A 2 -11.27 3.93 3.51
CA THR A 2 -10.14 4.71 4.03
C THR A 2 -9.82 4.28 5.46
N ILE A 3 -8.53 4.21 5.79
CA ILE A 3 -8.02 3.99 7.14
C ILE A 3 -7.22 5.24 7.51
N GLY A 4 -7.62 5.92 8.58
CA GLY A 4 -7.00 7.17 9.01
C GLY A 4 -6.46 7.08 10.44
N ASP A 5 -5.39 7.82 10.70
CA ASP A 5 -4.86 8.11 12.03
C ASP A 5 -4.68 9.62 12.23
N ASN A 6 -4.45 10.03 13.47
CA ASN A 6 -4.16 11.40 13.91
C ASN A 6 -2.72 11.56 14.42
N GLY A 7 -1.79 10.75 13.91
CA GLY A 7 -0.39 10.76 14.30
C GLY A 7 0.41 11.89 13.66
N SER A 8 1.73 11.74 13.64
CA SER A 8 2.67 12.75 13.12
C SER A 8 2.63 12.96 11.60
N GLY A 9 1.92 12.11 10.87
CA GLY A 9 1.97 12.07 9.41
C GLY A 9 3.31 11.54 8.86
N ILE A 10 3.42 11.59 7.53
CA ILE A 10 4.55 11.08 6.75
C ILE A 10 5.14 12.24 5.92
N PRO A 11 6.44 12.57 6.10
CA PRO A 11 7.09 13.60 5.29
C PRO A 11 7.03 13.30 3.78
N ALA A 12 6.74 14.32 2.97
CA ALA A 12 6.54 14.19 1.52
C ALA A 12 7.72 13.48 0.81
N GLN A 13 8.95 13.68 1.30
CA GLN A 13 10.17 13.13 0.72
C GLN A 13 10.23 11.60 0.76
N ILE A 14 9.54 10.97 1.72
CA ILE A 14 9.56 9.51 1.90
C ILE A 14 8.26 8.84 1.48
N GLN A 15 7.20 9.59 1.15
CA GLN A 15 5.88 9.02 0.82
C GLN A 15 5.92 8.07 -0.38
N ALA A 16 6.82 8.30 -1.35
CA ALA A 16 6.98 7.40 -2.49
C ALA A 16 7.62 6.05 -2.12
N GLN A 17 8.43 6.01 -1.05
CA GLN A 17 9.21 4.84 -0.64
C GLN A 17 8.46 3.95 0.35
N ILE A 18 7.37 4.42 0.97
CA ILE A 18 6.70 3.67 2.05
C ILE A 18 6.11 2.33 1.61
N PHE A 19 5.93 2.13 0.30
CA PHE A 19 5.46 0.87 -0.27
C PHE A 19 6.60 -0.03 -0.75
N ASP A 20 7.86 0.44 -0.70
CA ASP A 20 9.01 -0.36 -1.08
C ASP A 20 9.25 -1.47 -0.03
N PRO A 21 9.54 -2.70 -0.46
CA PRO A 21 9.91 -3.76 0.46
C PRO A 21 11.07 -3.35 1.37
N PHE A 22 10.96 -3.68 2.66
CA PHE A 22 11.95 -3.41 3.70
C PHE A 22 12.15 -1.93 4.08
N PHE A 23 11.44 -0.99 3.44
CA PHE A 23 11.50 0.41 3.87
C PHE A 23 10.91 0.58 5.27
N THR A 24 11.64 1.26 6.15
CA THR A 24 11.18 1.57 7.51
C THR A 24 11.91 2.79 8.06
N THR A 25 11.18 3.64 8.80
CA THR A 25 11.76 4.71 9.63
C THR A 25 12.00 4.26 11.07
N LYS A 26 11.54 3.06 11.43
CA LYS A 26 11.79 2.48 12.76
C LYS A 26 13.25 2.05 12.91
N PRO A 27 13.80 2.08 14.13
CA PRO A 27 15.13 1.57 14.41
C PRO A 27 15.31 0.10 13.99
N VAL A 28 16.57 -0.29 13.77
CA VAL A 28 16.94 -1.67 13.46
C VAL A 28 16.37 -2.64 14.51
N GLY A 29 15.76 -3.72 14.04
CA GLY A 29 15.15 -4.75 14.89
C GLY A 29 13.72 -4.47 15.35
N GLN A 30 13.13 -3.30 15.04
CA GLN A 30 11.76 -2.94 15.45
C GLN A 30 10.69 -3.13 14.36
N GLY A 31 11.01 -3.90 13.32
CA GLY A 31 10.10 -4.21 12.24
C GLY A 31 10.85 -4.66 10.99
N THR A 32 10.14 -5.32 10.09
CA THR A 32 10.69 -5.81 8.83
C THR A 32 10.52 -4.84 7.67
N GLY A 33 9.68 -3.80 7.80
CA GLY A 33 9.34 -2.90 6.70
C GLY A 33 8.49 -3.56 5.60
N MET A 34 7.82 -4.69 5.89
CA MET A 34 7.09 -5.46 4.86
C MET A 34 5.57 -5.19 4.82
N GLY A 35 5.01 -4.51 5.82
CA GLY A 35 3.55 -4.39 5.94
C GLY A 35 2.91 -3.69 4.75
N LEU A 36 3.39 -2.49 4.42
CA LEU A 36 2.82 -1.67 3.34
C LEU A 36 3.11 -2.23 1.95
N SER A 37 4.27 -2.86 1.72
CA SER A 37 4.58 -3.51 0.45
C SER A 37 3.64 -4.70 0.18
N ILE A 38 3.37 -5.51 1.20
CA ILE A 38 2.39 -6.60 1.12
C ILE A 38 0.98 -6.05 0.86
N CYS A 39 0.56 -5.00 1.57
CA CYS A 39 -0.73 -4.36 1.33
C CYS A 39 -0.85 -3.84 -0.10
N TYR A 40 0.20 -3.20 -0.62
CA TYR A 40 0.24 -2.69 -1.99
C TYR A 40 0.03 -3.84 -2.99
N GLN A 41 0.82 -4.92 -2.92
CA GLN A 41 0.68 -6.08 -3.80
C GLN A 41 -0.70 -6.73 -3.72
N ILE A 42 -1.25 -6.89 -2.52
CA ILE A 42 -2.60 -7.44 -2.35
C ILE A 42 -3.62 -6.57 -3.05
N VAL A 43 -3.59 -5.26 -2.82
CA VAL A 43 -4.58 -4.33 -3.40
C VAL A 43 -4.42 -4.23 -4.91
N THR A 44 -3.21 -4.03 -5.43
CA THR A 44 -2.98 -3.74 -6.84
C THR A 44 -2.92 -5.02 -7.69
N GLU A 45 -2.11 -6.00 -7.30
CA GLU A 45 -1.85 -7.19 -8.13
C GLU A 45 -2.94 -8.24 -7.97
N LYS A 46 -3.36 -8.53 -6.73
CA LYS A 46 -4.39 -9.57 -6.49
C LYS A 46 -5.79 -9.06 -6.72
N HIS A 47 -6.07 -7.80 -6.40
CA HIS A 47 -7.43 -7.27 -6.46
C HIS A 47 -7.67 -6.26 -7.57
N GLY A 48 -6.65 -5.87 -8.34
CA GLY A 48 -6.77 -4.90 -9.43
C GLY A 48 -7.17 -3.50 -8.97
N GLY A 49 -6.84 -3.16 -7.72
CA GLY A 49 -7.19 -1.90 -7.09
C GLY A 49 -6.06 -0.88 -7.04
N GLU A 50 -6.29 0.19 -6.28
CA GLU A 50 -5.32 1.24 -5.96
C GLU A 50 -5.18 1.39 -4.44
N LEU A 51 -3.95 1.53 -3.97
CA LEU A 51 -3.62 1.94 -2.61
C LEU A 51 -2.94 3.30 -2.66
N LEU A 52 -3.57 4.32 -2.09
CA LEU A 52 -3.10 5.70 -2.07
C LEU A 52 -2.82 6.15 -0.63
N VAL A 53 -1.92 7.12 -0.47
CA VAL A 53 -1.64 7.78 0.80
C VAL A 53 -1.91 9.27 0.68
N GLN A 54 -2.58 9.82 1.69
CA GLN A 54 -2.71 11.26 1.91
C GLN A 54 -2.19 11.53 3.31
N SER A 55 -1.12 12.31 3.44
CA SER A 55 -0.52 12.60 4.73
C SER A 55 0.15 13.96 4.72
N GLU A 56 -0.08 14.69 5.81
CA GLU A 56 0.54 15.98 6.07
C GLU A 56 1.22 15.93 7.45
N PRO A 57 2.41 16.53 7.60
CA PRO A 57 3.09 16.57 8.89
C PRO A 57 2.19 17.16 9.99
N ASN A 58 2.10 16.46 11.11
CA ASN A 58 1.29 16.79 12.30
C ASN A 58 -0.23 16.80 12.08
N GLN A 59 -0.73 16.24 10.98
CA GLN A 59 -2.18 16.11 10.69
C GLN A 59 -2.64 14.65 10.58
N GLY A 60 -1.72 13.70 10.74
CA GLY A 60 -1.99 12.27 10.60
C GLY A 60 -1.81 11.74 9.18
N THR A 61 -2.27 10.51 8.98
CA THR A 61 -2.16 9.78 7.70
C THR A 61 -3.49 9.14 7.35
N GLN A 62 -3.82 9.14 6.06
CA GLN A 62 -4.93 8.40 5.50
C GLN A 62 -4.43 7.47 4.39
N PHE A 63 -4.70 6.17 4.54
CA PHE A 63 -4.52 5.18 3.49
C PHE A 63 -5.87 4.91 2.83
N ILE A 64 -5.94 5.10 1.52
CA ILE A 64 -7.17 4.98 0.74
C ILE A 64 -7.05 3.77 -0.18
N ILE A 65 -7.98 2.82 -0.01
CA ILE A 65 -8.07 1.61 -0.81
C ILE A 65 -9.26 1.76 -1.77
N LYS A 66 -8.99 1.72 -3.07
CA LYS A 66 -10.01 1.63 -4.12
C LYS A 66 -9.95 0.24 -4.73
N LEU A 67 -11.09 -0.45 -4.80
CA LEU A 67 -11.22 -1.73 -5.47
C LEU A 67 -12.25 -1.61 -6.60
N PRO A 68 -12.03 -2.28 -7.74
CA PRO A 68 -13.04 -2.33 -8.79
C PRO A 68 -14.24 -3.17 -8.32
N ILE A 69 -15.46 -2.73 -8.67
CA ILE A 69 -16.69 -3.49 -8.38
C ILE A 69 -16.71 -4.84 -9.12
N ARG A 70 -16.04 -4.89 -10.28
CA ARG A 70 -15.85 -6.12 -11.06
C ARG A 70 -14.36 -6.33 -11.29
N GLN A 71 -13.85 -7.44 -10.80
CA GLN A 71 -12.49 -7.87 -11.12
C GLN A 71 -12.52 -8.54 -12.48
N THR A 72 -11.71 -8.04 -13.42
CA THR A 72 -11.42 -8.79 -14.65
C THR A 72 -10.49 -9.93 -14.26
N THR A 73 -11.04 -11.13 -14.06
CA THR A 73 -10.23 -12.34 -13.91
C THR A 73 -9.32 -12.42 -15.13
N PRO A 74 -7.98 -12.52 -14.96
CA PRO A 74 -7.11 -12.76 -16.10
C PRO A 74 -7.57 -14.06 -16.75
N THR A 75 -8.00 -13.99 -18.01
CA THR A 75 -8.32 -15.19 -18.79
C THR A 75 -7.06 -16.03 -18.83
N SER A 76 -7.03 -17.13 -18.08
CA SER A 76 -5.96 -18.12 -18.18
C SER A 76 -5.99 -18.68 -19.60
N SER A 77 -5.05 -18.23 -20.45
CA SER A 77 -4.82 -18.87 -21.74
C SER A 77 -4.45 -20.32 -21.47
N SER A 78 -5.33 -21.24 -21.86
CA SER A 78 -5.12 -22.68 -21.82
C SER A 78 -3.76 -23.02 -22.42
N HIS A 79 -2.85 -23.58 -21.61
CA HIS A 79 -1.71 -24.32 -22.12
C HIS A 79 -2.25 -25.58 -22.81
N SER A 80 -2.33 -25.53 -24.13
CA SER A 80 -2.37 -26.71 -24.98
C SER A 80 -0.93 -27.14 -25.26
N SER A 81 -0.49 -28.22 -24.64
CA SER A 81 0.61 -29.09 -25.10
C SER A 81 0.32 -30.51 -24.63
#